data_AF-A0A229TGY7-F1
#
_entry.id   AF-A0A229TGY7-F1
#
_cell.length_a   1.000
_cell.length_b   1.000
_cell.length_c   1.000
_cell.angle_alpha   90.00
_cell.angle_beta   90.00
_cell.angle_gamma   90.00
#
_symmetry.space_group_name_H-M   'P 1'
#
loop_
_entity.id
_entity.type
_entity.pdbx_description
1 polymer ?
#
loop_
_entity_poly.entity_id
_entity_poly.type
_entity_poly.pdbx_seq_one_letter_code
_entity_poly.pdbx_strand_id
1 'polypeptide(L)'
;MNDDVSRNLVVFRLKGFDEPVLASAPTQADDAVEQAWASVRQQHKVRGSAVLAVYSEWQPSEADRKFMAKHFRKAECTYSFARPAPGEWERAFAEARAVMAETHEARQSSEEVLPVLWCTSSPSAALLDALPHQPLVPGRLLVALAVVSRTPQGKIGMQHITRHQHEQMGAPPLEDLFDVGYQSLTRGLKFEVRGSGPDVLVSVVRENLMAASVLALPDLYAQLSQHLGTGDLLVGLPCPDEMYVARAESELADTIREQVLGSPYETTELVPSVLRLGPRGLELLAERG
;
A
#
# COMPACT_ATOMS: atom_id res chain seq x y z
N MET A 1 -2.00 7.89 13.03
CA MET A 1 -1.20 9.01 13.57
C MET A 1 -2.01 9.61 14.71
N ASN A 2 -1.40 10.20 15.74
CA ASN A 2 -2.17 10.89 16.78
C ASN A 2 -2.46 12.31 16.28
N ASP A 3 -3.73 12.65 16.02
CA ASP A 3 -4.10 13.97 15.51
C ASP A 3 -4.35 14.98 16.66
N ASP A 4 -4.18 14.53 17.90
CA ASP A 4 -4.29 15.38 19.08
C ASP A 4 -2.93 16.03 19.43
N VAL A 5 -2.74 17.26 18.97
CA VAL A 5 -1.55 18.10 19.24
C VAL A 5 -1.34 18.41 20.73
N SER A 6 -2.33 18.18 21.59
CA SER A 6 -2.17 18.32 23.04
C SER A 6 -1.42 17.14 23.67
N ARG A 7 -1.22 16.06 22.91
CA ARG A 7 -0.49 14.85 23.32
C ARG A 7 0.75 14.68 22.43
N ASN A 8 1.92 14.88 23.02
CA ASN A 8 3.18 14.69 22.33
C ASN A 8 3.45 13.20 22.16
N LEU A 9 3.51 12.76 20.92
CA LEU A 9 3.89 11.39 20.56
C LEU A 9 5.41 11.25 20.61
N VAL A 10 5.89 10.29 21.39
CA VAL A 10 7.32 9.97 21.51
C VAL A 10 7.54 8.54 21.06
N VAL A 11 8.48 8.37 20.13
CA VAL A 11 8.82 7.13 19.48
C VAL A 11 10.23 6.71 19.90
N PHE A 12 10.34 5.53 20.48
CA PHE A 12 11.60 4.96 20.96
C PHE A 12 12.03 3.83 20.03
N ARG A 13 13.21 3.99 19.40
CA ARG A 13 13.88 2.88 18.72
C ARG A 13 14.70 2.11 19.74
N LEU A 14 14.32 0.86 19.99
CA LEU A 14 14.92 0.03 21.03
C LEU A 14 15.78 -1.08 20.43
N LYS A 15 16.90 -1.38 21.06
CA LYS A 15 17.73 -2.53 20.70
C LYS A 15 16.97 -3.83 20.97
N GLY A 16 16.87 -4.69 19.97
CA GLY A 16 16.21 -6.00 20.07
C GLY A 16 14.70 -5.95 19.82
N PHE A 17 14.19 -4.84 19.29
CA PHE A 17 12.81 -4.71 18.81
C PHE A 17 12.88 -4.41 17.30
N ASP A 18 12.09 -5.15 16.53
CA ASP A 18 12.00 -4.95 15.07
C ASP A 18 11.17 -3.70 14.73
N GLU A 19 10.20 -3.36 15.60
CA GLU A 19 9.36 -2.19 15.46
C GLU A 19 9.65 -1.13 16.55
N PRO A 20 9.53 0.17 16.22
CA PRO A 20 9.64 1.23 17.21
C PRO A 20 8.48 1.17 18.21
N VAL A 21 8.75 1.57 19.45
CA VAL A 21 7.74 1.61 20.52
C VAL A 21 7.25 3.04 20.71
N LEU A 22 5.94 3.22 20.74
CA LEU A 22 5.29 4.53 20.82
C LEU A 22 4.67 4.74 22.21
N ALA A 23 4.78 5.95 22.74
CA ALA A 23 4.04 6.40 23.91
C ALA A 23 3.71 7.88 23.79
N SER A 24 2.71 8.35 24.54
CA SER A 24 2.31 9.77 24.53
C SER A 24 2.32 10.37 25.93
N ALA A 25 2.58 11.67 25.98
CA ALA A 25 2.54 12.49 27.19
C ALA A 25 1.92 13.85 26.87
N PRO A 26 1.49 14.67 27.86
CA PRO A 26 0.97 16.00 27.56
C PRO A 26 2.05 16.86 26.89
N THR A 27 1.72 17.52 25.77
CA THR A 27 2.71 18.24 24.96
C THR A 27 3.39 19.40 25.71
N GLN A 28 2.63 20.07 26.56
CA GLN A 28 3.14 21.21 27.32
C GLN A 28 3.96 20.80 28.55
N ALA A 29 3.96 19.52 28.93
CA ALA A 29 4.75 19.05 30.08
C ALA A 29 6.25 19.28 29.84
N ASP A 30 6.98 19.63 30.90
CA ASP A 30 8.43 19.78 30.83
C ASP A 30 9.15 18.42 30.89
N ASP A 31 8.47 17.37 31.31
CA ASP A 31 8.98 16.00 31.47
C ASP A 31 8.27 15.01 30.53
N ALA A 32 7.83 15.48 29.36
CA ALA A 32 7.01 14.70 28.43
C ALA A 32 7.71 13.41 27.96
N VAL A 33 9.02 13.47 27.68
CA VAL A 33 9.79 12.28 27.27
C VAL A 33 9.98 11.32 28.45
N GLU A 34 10.20 11.84 29.66
CA GLU A 34 10.29 11.03 30.87
C GLU A 34 8.99 10.27 31.17
N GLN A 35 7.83 10.95 31.08
CA GLN A 35 6.51 10.34 31.26
C GLN A 35 6.21 9.28 30.20
N ALA A 36 6.49 9.58 28.92
CA ALA A 36 6.33 8.63 27.82
C ALA A 36 7.22 7.40 28.04
N TRP A 37 8.47 7.60 28.46
CA TRP A 37 9.40 6.52 28.75
C TRP A 37 8.99 5.68 29.97
N ALA A 38 8.41 6.30 31.01
CA ALA A 38 7.86 5.56 32.15
C ALA A 38 6.79 4.57 31.71
N SER A 39 5.92 4.97 30.78
CA SER A 39 4.91 4.09 30.17
C SER A 39 5.54 2.93 29.40
N VAL A 40 6.53 3.22 28.54
CA VAL A 40 7.27 2.19 27.78
C VAL A 40 7.97 1.18 28.71
N ARG A 41 8.59 1.67 29.80
CA ARG A 41 9.23 0.80 30.79
C ARG A 41 8.25 -0.10 31.49
N GLN A 42 7.08 0.41 31.84
CA GLN A 42 6.04 -0.36 32.52
C GLN A 42 5.51 -1.47 31.62
N GLN A 43 5.32 -1.19 30.33
CA GLN A 43 4.76 -2.14 29.36
C GLN A 43 5.78 -3.17 28.88
N HIS A 44 6.99 -2.74 28.51
CA HIS A 44 7.97 -3.60 27.83
C HIS A 44 9.12 -4.07 28.73
N LYS A 45 9.19 -3.60 29.98
CA LYS A 45 10.22 -3.98 30.97
C LYS A 45 11.66 -3.77 30.47
N VAL A 46 11.86 -2.75 29.65
CA VAL A 46 13.15 -2.39 29.04
C VAL A 46 13.94 -1.39 29.88
N ARG A 47 15.27 -1.36 29.69
CA ARG A 47 16.18 -0.40 30.34
C ARG A 47 16.50 0.76 29.40
N GLY A 48 16.78 1.95 29.97
CA GLY A 48 17.10 3.15 29.16
C GLY A 48 18.33 2.98 28.27
N SER A 49 19.27 2.12 28.66
CA SER A 49 20.44 1.76 27.84
C SER A 49 20.10 1.01 26.55
N ALA A 50 18.86 0.52 26.40
CA ALA A 50 18.40 -0.12 25.17
C ALA A 50 17.90 0.92 24.13
N VAL A 51 17.71 2.17 24.51
CA VAL A 51 17.24 3.23 23.60
C VAL A 51 18.36 3.63 22.64
N LEU A 52 18.13 3.45 21.35
CA LEU A 52 19.06 3.79 20.26
C LEU A 52 18.76 5.17 19.65
N ALA A 53 17.48 5.53 19.58
CA ALA A 53 17.04 6.85 19.12
C ALA A 53 15.67 7.19 19.73
N VAL A 54 15.42 8.49 19.86
CA VAL A 54 14.15 9.06 20.30
C VAL A 54 13.68 10.03 19.22
N TYR A 55 12.51 9.80 18.67
CA TYR A 55 11.80 10.81 17.89
C TYR A 55 10.67 11.36 18.76
N SER A 56 10.52 12.68 18.81
CA SER A 56 9.46 13.35 19.57
C SER A 56 8.73 14.30 18.64
N GLU A 57 7.41 14.29 18.62
CA GLU A 57 6.65 15.19 17.76
C GLU A 57 7.00 16.67 18.05
N TRP A 58 7.10 17.01 19.33
CA TRP A 58 7.54 18.32 19.80
C TRP A 58 8.96 18.27 20.38
N GLN A 59 9.71 19.35 20.20
CA GLN A 59 11.07 19.48 20.71
C GLN A 59 11.10 19.25 22.24
N PRO A 60 11.95 18.33 22.74
CA PRO A 60 12.06 18.07 24.17
C PRO A 60 12.50 19.30 24.95
N SER A 61 11.95 19.46 26.16
CA SER A 61 12.31 20.56 27.06
C SER A 61 13.76 20.46 27.55
N GLU A 62 14.23 21.45 28.32
CA GLU A 62 15.52 21.33 28.99
C GLU A 62 15.56 20.20 30.03
N ALA A 63 14.45 19.96 30.75
CA ALA A 63 14.37 18.88 31.72
C ALA A 63 14.41 17.51 31.04
N ASP A 64 13.67 17.33 29.93
CA ASP A 64 13.73 16.13 29.11
C ASP A 64 15.13 15.91 28.53
N ARG A 65 15.81 16.95 28.05
CA ARG A 65 17.20 16.82 27.55
C ARG A 65 18.16 16.34 28.65
N LYS A 66 18.03 16.86 29.87
CA LYS A 66 18.83 16.39 31.03
C LYS A 66 18.50 14.94 31.37
N PHE A 67 17.22 14.57 31.34
CA PHE A 67 16.76 13.20 31.54
C PHE A 67 17.35 12.25 30.50
N MET A 68 17.21 12.56 29.21
CA MET A 68 17.74 11.75 28.11
C MET A 68 19.26 11.60 28.18
N ALA A 69 19.99 12.69 28.48
CA ALA A 69 21.46 12.62 28.63
C ALA A 69 21.89 11.67 29.76
N LYS A 70 21.11 11.59 30.84
CA LYS A 70 21.37 10.71 31.97
C LYS A 70 20.97 9.25 31.70
N HIS A 71 19.89 9.01 30.95
CA HIS A 71 19.25 7.69 30.86
C HIS A 71 19.42 6.99 29.49
N PHE A 72 19.63 7.73 28.40
CA PHE A 72 19.72 7.23 27.03
C PHE A 72 21.10 7.52 26.42
N ARG A 73 22.10 6.77 26.89
CA ARG A 73 23.51 7.04 26.56
C ARG A 73 23.75 6.91 25.04
N LYS A 74 24.02 8.05 24.38
CA LYS A 74 24.25 8.21 22.92
C LYS A 74 23.00 8.05 22.03
N ALA A 75 21.79 8.12 22.57
CA ALA A 75 20.60 8.13 21.72
C ALA A 75 20.53 9.44 20.93
N GLU A 76 20.31 9.35 19.62
CA GLU A 76 19.96 10.49 18.79
C GLU A 76 18.55 10.96 19.11
N CYS A 77 18.32 12.27 19.07
CA CYS A 77 17.00 12.86 19.27
C CYS A 77 16.63 13.78 18.12
N THR A 78 15.49 13.53 17.49
CA THR A 78 14.92 14.35 16.41
C THR A 78 13.49 14.75 16.76
N TYR A 79 13.02 15.85 16.16
CA TYR A 79 11.67 16.34 16.38
C TYR A 79 11.05 16.99 15.14
N SER A 80 9.72 17.09 15.12
CA SER A 80 8.97 17.69 14.01
C SER A 80 8.62 19.16 14.25
N PHE A 81 8.25 19.53 15.46
CA PHE A 81 7.88 20.91 15.81
C PHE A 81 8.79 21.45 16.90
N ALA A 82 9.23 22.70 16.75
CA ALA A 82 9.98 23.38 17.81
C ALA A 82 9.07 23.66 19.02
N ARG A 83 9.63 23.61 20.23
CA ARG A 83 8.88 23.95 21.44
C ARG A 83 8.70 25.47 21.47
N PRO A 84 7.47 25.99 21.52
CA PRO A 84 7.23 27.42 21.47
C PRO A 84 7.62 28.10 22.79
N ALA A 85 7.71 29.43 22.77
CA ALA A 85 7.90 30.21 23.99
C ALA A 85 6.66 30.11 24.90
N PRO A 86 6.80 30.35 26.23
CA PRO A 86 5.66 30.41 27.13
C PRO A 86 4.59 31.40 26.63
N GLY A 87 3.33 30.95 26.58
CA GLY A 87 2.20 31.74 26.07
C GLY A 87 1.92 31.62 24.57
N GLU A 88 2.81 30.98 23.79
CA GLU A 88 2.63 30.82 22.34
C GLU A 88 2.06 29.44 21.92
N TRP A 89 1.71 28.59 22.89
CA TRP A 89 1.25 27.22 22.64
C TRP A 89 0.02 27.13 21.75
N GLU A 90 -0.99 28.00 21.94
CA GLU A 90 -2.19 27.97 21.11
C GLU A 90 -1.89 28.26 19.63
N ARG A 91 -1.00 29.23 19.36
CA ARG A 91 -0.55 29.52 18.00
C ARG A 91 0.20 28.33 17.42
N ALA A 92 1.15 27.78 18.17
CA ALA A 92 1.93 26.62 17.74
C ALA A 92 1.06 25.39 17.45
N PHE A 93 0.03 25.15 18.28
CA PHE A 93 -0.94 24.08 18.04
C PHE A 93 -1.78 24.31 16.78
N ALA A 94 -2.17 25.56 16.51
CA ALA A 94 -2.88 25.89 15.27
C ALA A 94 -2.00 25.66 14.03
N GLU A 95 -0.73 26.08 14.08
CA GLU A 95 0.24 25.84 13.00
C GLU A 95 0.51 24.35 12.80
N ALA A 96 0.73 23.59 13.88
CA ALA A 96 0.94 22.16 13.82
C ALA A 96 -0.27 21.43 13.23
N ARG A 97 -1.49 21.79 13.64
CA ARG A 97 -2.73 21.26 13.03
C ARG A 97 -2.81 21.57 11.54
N ALA A 98 -2.44 22.78 11.11
CA ALA A 98 -2.43 23.14 9.69
C ALA A 98 -1.41 22.30 8.91
N VAL A 99 -0.18 22.15 9.41
CA VAL A 99 0.84 21.29 8.77
C VAL A 99 0.42 19.82 8.74
N MET A 100 -0.18 19.32 9.83
CA MET A 100 -0.69 17.95 9.89
C MET A 100 -1.86 17.75 8.93
N ALA A 101 -2.77 18.72 8.81
CA ALA A 101 -3.88 18.70 7.85
C ALA A 101 -3.36 18.74 6.41
N GLU A 102 -2.41 19.62 6.08
CA GLU A 102 -1.78 19.65 4.74
C GLU A 102 -1.06 18.33 4.43
N THR A 103 -0.37 17.75 5.42
CA THR A 103 0.29 16.43 5.25
C THR A 103 -0.74 15.31 5.09
N HIS A 104 -1.87 15.38 5.79
CA HIS A 104 -2.96 14.41 5.70
C HIS A 104 -3.71 14.54 4.37
N GLU A 105 -4.00 15.74 3.90
CA GLU A 105 -4.58 16.01 2.58
C GLU A 105 -3.62 15.62 1.45
N ALA A 106 -2.32 15.84 1.62
CA ALA A 106 -1.30 15.36 0.68
C ALA A 106 -1.20 13.81 0.66
N ARG A 107 -1.45 13.15 1.80
CA ARG A 107 -1.52 11.68 1.88
C ARG A 107 -2.82 11.12 1.32
N GLN A 108 -3.97 11.73 1.63
CA GLN A 108 -5.28 11.35 1.10
C GLN A 108 -5.41 11.61 -0.41
N SER A 109 -4.73 12.62 -0.95
CA SER A 109 -4.59 12.80 -2.40
C SER A 109 -3.64 11.81 -3.07
N SER A 110 -2.92 10.98 -2.29
CA SER A 110 -2.03 9.92 -2.77
C SER A 110 -2.51 8.50 -2.47
N GLU A 111 -3.55 8.35 -1.65
CA GLU A 111 -4.17 7.08 -1.29
C GLU A 111 -5.29 6.75 -2.29
N GLU A 112 -5.17 5.60 -2.95
CA GLU A 112 -6.17 5.12 -3.87
C GLU A 112 -6.66 3.75 -3.43
N VAL A 113 -7.98 3.58 -3.42
CA VAL A 113 -8.55 2.23 -3.38
C VAL A 113 -8.30 1.62 -4.75
N LEU A 114 -7.62 0.48 -4.81
CA LEU A 114 -7.33 -0.23 -6.05
C LEU A 114 -7.74 -1.70 -5.95
N PRO A 115 -8.24 -2.29 -7.06
CA PRO A 115 -8.36 -3.73 -7.16
C PRO A 115 -6.97 -4.37 -7.17
N VAL A 116 -6.86 -5.52 -6.49
CA VAL A 116 -5.65 -6.34 -6.42
C VAL A 116 -6.03 -7.76 -6.81
N LEU A 117 -5.28 -8.35 -7.74
CA LEU A 117 -5.49 -9.71 -8.18
C LEU A 117 -4.87 -10.72 -7.22
N TRP A 118 -5.57 -11.84 -7.02
CA TRP A 118 -5.17 -12.92 -6.13
C TRP A 118 -5.30 -14.27 -6.82
N CYS A 119 -4.23 -15.06 -6.78
CA CYS A 119 -4.28 -16.47 -7.18
C CYS A 119 -4.56 -17.35 -5.97
N THR A 120 -5.42 -18.36 -6.09
CA THR A 120 -5.63 -19.33 -5.00
C THR A 120 -4.41 -20.22 -4.75
N SER A 121 -3.48 -20.29 -5.71
CA SER A 121 -2.19 -20.98 -5.62
C SER A 121 -1.10 -20.11 -4.96
N SER A 122 -1.38 -18.85 -4.64
CA SER A 122 -0.46 -17.96 -3.93
C SER A 122 -0.11 -18.49 -2.54
N PRO A 123 1.14 -18.30 -2.06
CA PRO A 123 1.51 -18.57 -0.66
C PRO A 123 0.71 -17.73 0.35
N SER A 124 0.14 -16.60 -0.10
CA SER A 124 -0.67 -15.69 0.71
C SER A 124 -2.16 -15.99 0.62
N ALA A 125 -2.60 -17.02 -0.13
CA ALA A 125 -4.01 -17.29 -0.39
C ALA A 125 -4.89 -17.42 0.86
N ALA A 126 -4.31 -17.85 2.00
CA ALA A 126 -5.04 -17.93 3.27
C ALA A 126 -5.59 -16.57 3.76
N LEU A 127 -5.00 -15.45 3.34
CA LEU A 127 -5.50 -14.12 3.67
C LEU A 127 -6.86 -13.81 3.03
N LEU A 128 -7.20 -14.45 1.90
CA LEU A 128 -8.46 -14.22 1.19
C LEU A 128 -9.71 -14.47 2.06
N ASP A 129 -9.62 -15.36 3.05
CA ASP A 129 -10.71 -15.63 4.00
C ASP A 129 -11.11 -14.36 4.76
N ALA A 130 -10.15 -13.49 5.05
CA ALA A 130 -10.34 -12.24 5.77
C ALA A 130 -10.69 -11.04 4.86
N LEU A 131 -10.67 -11.22 3.53
CA LEU A 131 -10.91 -10.14 2.55
C LEU A 131 -12.27 -10.30 1.86
N PRO A 132 -13.03 -9.22 1.65
CA PRO A 132 -14.12 -9.22 0.69
C PRO A 132 -13.53 -9.28 -0.72
N HIS A 133 -14.01 -10.20 -1.54
CA HIS A 133 -13.45 -10.48 -2.87
C HIS A 133 -14.50 -10.99 -3.84
N GLN A 134 -14.21 -10.90 -5.14
CA GLN A 134 -15.02 -11.43 -6.23
C GLN A 134 -14.20 -12.35 -7.13
N PRO A 135 -14.77 -13.45 -7.66
CA PRO A 135 -14.07 -14.32 -8.59
C PRO A 135 -13.99 -13.68 -9.99
N LEU A 136 -12.80 -13.68 -10.59
CA LEU A 136 -12.60 -13.38 -12.02
C LEU A 136 -12.52 -14.68 -12.84
N VAL A 137 -11.81 -15.67 -12.31
CA VAL A 137 -11.82 -17.06 -12.78
C VAL A 137 -12.25 -17.93 -11.59
N PRO A 138 -13.43 -18.57 -11.64
CA PRO A 138 -13.98 -19.30 -10.50
C PRO A 138 -12.98 -20.26 -9.87
N GLY A 139 -12.73 -20.08 -8.57
CA GLY A 139 -11.85 -20.93 -7.77
C GLY A 139 -10.36 -20.84 -8.09
N ARG A 140 -9.92 -19.89 -8.93
CA ARG A 140 -8.51 -19.78 -9.36
C ARG A 140 -7.95 -18.37 -9.26
N LEU A 141 -8.67 -17.38 -9.82
CA LEU A 141 -8.25 -15.98 -9.81
C LEU A 141 -9.38 -15.13 -9.23
N LEU A 142 -9.05 -14.33 -8.23
CA LEU A 142 -9.98 -13.45 -7.53
C LEU A 142 -9.45 -12.02 -7.56
N VAL A 143 -10.35 -11.09 -7.26
CA VAL A 143 -10.02 -9.68 -7.05
C VAL A 143 -10.51 -9.25 -5.67
N ALA A 144 -9.63 -8.60 -4.92
CA ALA A 144 -9.95 -7.94 -3.65
C ALA A 144 -9.55 -6.46 -3.75
N LEU A 145 -9.84 -5.68 -2.71
CA LEU A 145 -9.53 -4.25 -2.68
C LEU A 145 -8.45 -3.95 -1.65
N ALA A 146 -7.58 -3.01 -1.97
CA ALA A 146 -6.59 -2.45 -1.06
C ALA A 146 -6.54 -0.94 -1.17
N VAL A 147 -6.22 -0.28 -0.06
CA VAL A 147 -5.75 1.10 -0.08
C VAL A 147 -4.26 1.08 -0.42
N VAL A 148 -3.89 1.74 -1.50
CA VAL A 148 -2.54 1.79 -2.03
C VAL A 148 -2.04 3.22 -1.97
N SER A 149 -0.82 3.41 -1.47
CA SER A 149 -0.17 4.71 -1.42
C SER A 149 1.34 4.59 -1.63
N ARG A 150 1.99 5.71 -1.95
CA ARG A 150 3.46 5.75 -1.93
C ARG A 150 3.94 6.02 -0.50
N THR A 151 4.83 5.17 -0.01
CA THR A 151 5.51 5.40 1.26
C THR A 151 6.45 6.60 1.15
N PRO A 152 6.87 7.23 2.27
CA PRO A 152 7.83 8.33 2.25
C PRO A 152 9.17 7.99 1.57
N GLN A 153 9.52 6.70 1.45
CA GLN A 153 10.72 6.22 0.76
C GLN A 153 10.48 5.95 -0.73
N GLY A 154 9.31 6.29 -1.26
CA GLY A 154 8.92 6.05 -2.66
C GLY A 154 8.56 4.60 -2.97
N LYS A 155 8.40 3.73 -1.97
CA LYS A 155 7.90 2.35 -2.15
C LYS A 155 6.38 2.35 -2.19
N ILE A 156 5.81 1.21 -2.56
CA ILE A 156 4.36 1.00 -2.54
C ILE A 156 3.98 0.50 -1.15
N GLY A 157 3.12 1.25 -0.46
CA GLY A 157 2.40 0.80 0.71
C GLY A 157 1.05 0.24 0.26
N MET A 158 0.70 -0.94 0.74
CA MET A 158 -0.57 -1.59 0.43
C MET A 158 -1.21 -2.08 1.72
N GLN A 159 -2.45 -1.68 1.95
CA GLN A 159 -3.27 -2.15 3.05
C GLN A 159 -4.56 -2.75 2.49
N HIS A 160 -4.67 -4.08 2.53
CA HIS A 160 -5.88 -4.78 2.09
C HIS A 160 -7.08 -4.37 2.94
N ILE A 161 -8.21 -4.13 2.28
CA ILE A 161 -9.48 -3.84 2.95
C ILE A 161 -10.03 -5.16 3.49
N THR A 162 -10.03 -5.31 4.80
CA THR A 162 -10.55 -6.51 5.47
C THR A 162 -12.07 -6.49 5.55
N ARG A 163 -12.70 -7.67 5.75
CA ARG A 163 -14.16 -7.77 5.99
C ARG A 163 -14.60 -6.89 7.16
N HIS A 164 -13.81 -6.88 8.23
CA HIS A 164 -14.09 -6.04 9.40
C HIS A 164 -14.09 -4.54 9.08
N GLN A 165 -13.11 -4.07 8.30
CA GLN A 165 -13.07 -2.67 7.87
C GLN A 165 -14.24 -2.32 6.95
N HIS A 166 -14.62 -3.22 6.04
CA HIS A 166 -15.78 -3.05 5.18
C HIS A 166 -17.09 -2.94 5.99
N GLU A 167 -17.27 -3.77 7.01
CA GLU A 167 -18.40 -3.69 7.95
C GLU A 167 -18.43 -2.35 8.70
N GLN A 168 -17.26 -1.86 9.16
CA GLN A 168 -17.14 -0.58 9.86
C GLN A 168 -17.48 0.64 8.99
N MET A 169 -17.30 0.56 7.67
CA MET A 169 -17.68 1.63 6.72
C MET A 169 -19.21 1.79 6.58
N GLY A 170 -20.00 1.04 7.35
CA GLY A 170 -21.45 0.99 7.21
C GLY A 170 -21.90 0.02 6.11
N ALA A 171 -21.00 -0.89 5.69
CA ALA A 171 -21.22 -1.90 4.66
C ALA A 171 -21.92 -1.36 3.39
N PRO A 172 -21.35 -0.35 2.70
CA PRO A 172 -21.78 -0.09 1.33
C PRO A 172 -21.70 -1.40 0.53
N PRO A 173 -22.57 -1.62 -0.46
CA PRO A 173 -22.43 -2.76 -1.37
C PRO A 173 -20.97 -2.91 -1.82
N LEU A 174 -20.42 -4.13 -1.76
CA LEU A 174 -19.04 -4.38 -2.17
C LEU A 174 -18.80 -3.90 -3.62
N GLU A 175 -19.84 -3.96 -4.44
CA GLU A 175 -19.89 -3.43 -5.81
C GLU A 175 -19.54 -1.93 -5.87
N ASP A 176 -20.10 -1.10 -4.97
CA ASP A 176 -19.81 0.34 -4.91
C ASP A 176 -18.33 0.61 -4.62
N LEU A 177 -17.72 -0.21 -3.76
CA LEU A 177 -16.28 -0.11 -3.46
C LEU A 177 -15.42 -0.56 -4.65
N PHE A 178 -15.86 -1.57 -5.39
CA PHE A 178 -15.21 -1.97 -6.64
C PHE A 178 -15.30 -0.87 -7.69
N ASP A 179 -16.44 -0.17 -7.81
CA ASP A 179 -16.59 0.96 -8.73
C ASP A 179 -15.59 2.09 -8.40
N VAL A 180 -15.42 2.42 -7.12
CA VAL A 180 -14.37 3.38 -6.68
C VAL A 180 -12.98 2.87 -7.04
N GLY A 181 -12.73 1.57 -6.84
CA GLY A 181 -11.49 0.90 -7.22
C GLY A 181 -11.20 0.98 -8.72
N TYR A 182 -12.19 0.71 -9.56
CA TYR A 182 -12.09 0.72 -11.02
C TYR A 182 -11.90 2.14 -11.57
N GLN A 183 -12.61 3.12 -11.01
CA GLN A 183 -12.39 4.53 -11.36
C GLN A 183 -10.96 4.97 -11.01
N SER A 184 -10.44 4.54 -9.85
CA SER A 184 -9.08 4.88 -9.46
C SER A 184 -8.03 4.18 -10.33
N LEU A 185 -8.27 2.91 -10.67
CA LEU A 185 -7.43 2.16 -11.58
C LEU A 185 -7.34 2.85 -12.96
N THR A 186 -8.47 3.20 -13.56
CA THR A 186 -8.56 3.80 -14.91
C THR A 186 -7.87 5.15 -15.04
N ARG A 187 -7.84 6.00 -13.99
CA ARG A 187 -7.15 7.31 -14.04
C ARG A 187 -5.66 7.22 -14.39
N GLY A 188 -4.99 6.11 -14.06
CA GLY A 188 -3.55 5.93 -14.26
C GLY A 188 -3.17 4.99 -15.41
N LEU A 189 -4.13 4.33 -16.05
CA LEU A 189 -3.86 3.29 -17.04
C LEU A 189 -3.43 3.87 -18.39
N LYS A 190 -2.42 3.25 -18.99
CA LYS A 190 -1.95 3.52 -20.35
C LYS A 190 -1.80 2.21 -21.10
N PHE A 191 -2.31 2.18 -22.33
CA PHE A 191 -2.14 1.08 -23.26
C PHE A 191 -1.07 1.48 -24.27
N GLU A 192 0.07 0.77 -24.23
CA GLU A 192 1.14 0.92 -25.20
C GLU A 192 1.00 -0.15 -26.28
N VAL A 193 0.68 0.28 -27.49
CA VAL A 193 0.52 -0.62 -28.65
C VAL A 193 1.80 -0.62 -29.46
N ARG A 194 2.39 -1.80 -29.69
CA ARG A 194 3.62 -1.99 -30.48
C ARG A 194 3.38 -3.05 -31.56
N GLY A 195 4.03 -2.88 -32.71
CA GLY A 195 3.89 -3.81 -33.85
C GLY A 195 2.79 -3.44 -34.84
N SER A 196 2.54 -4.32 -35.81
CA SER A 196 1.53 -4.14 -36.85
C SER A 196 1.07 -5.48 -37.42
N GLY A 197 -0.17 -5.56 -37.91
CA GLY A 197 -0.71 -6.79 -38.52
C GLY A 197 -1.10 -7.83 -37.46
N PRO A 198 -0.77 -9.12 -37.63
CA PRO A 198 -1.10 -10.16 -36.65
C PRO A 198 -0.24 -10.08 -35.37
N ASP A 199 0.95 -9.47 -35.45
CA ASP A 199 1.93 -9.39 -34.36
C ASP A 199 1.87 -8.03 -33.65
N VAL A 200 0.66 -7.66 -33.22
CA VAL A 200 0.45 -6.51 -32.34
C VAL A 200 0.56 -6.95 -30.89
N LEU A 201 1.39 -6.25 -30.13
CA LEU A 201 1.53 -6.37 -28.69
C LEU A 201 0.88 -5.15 -28.03
N VAL A 202 0.02 -5.39 -27.05
CA VAL A 202 -0.49 -4.36 -26.15
C VAL A 202 0.15 -4.58 -24.78
N SER A 203 0.97 -3.62 -24.34
CA SER A 203 1.49 -3.56 -22.99
C SER A 203 0.63 -2.59 -22.18
N VAL A 204 0.19 -3.00 -21.01
CA VAL A 204 -0.58 -2.13 -20.11
C VAL A 204 0.29 -1.74 -18.93
N VAL A 205 0.41 -0.44 -18.74
CA VAL A 205 1.23 0.17 -17.70
C VAL A 205 0.41 1.20 -16.95
N ARG A 206 0.70 1.36 -15.66
CA ARG A 206 0.06 2.35 -14.79
C ARG A 206 1.07 2.85 -13.79
N GLU A 207 1.76 3.96 -14.05
CA GLU A 207 2.79 4.60 -13.19
C GLU A 207 3.36 3.76 -12.01
N ASN A 208 3.80 2.54 -12.34
CA ASN A 208 4.30 1.47 -11.47
C ASN A 208 3.37 0.95 -10.36
N LEU A 209 2.07 0.77 -10.61
CA LEU A 209 1.10 0.23 -9.65
C LEU A 209 0.00 -0.59 -10.32
N MET A 210 -0.04 -1.90 -10.04
CA MET A 210 -1.22 -2.76 -10.17
C MET A 210 -1.87 -2.76 -11.57
N ALA A 211 -1.09 -2.58 -12.65
CA ALA A 211 -1.62 -2.54 -14.00
C ALA A 211 -2.31 -3.87 -14.39
N ALA A 212 -1.85 -5.00 -13.86
CA ALA A 212 -2.47 -6.31 -14.07
C ALA A 212 -3.94 -6.34 -13.62
N SER A 213 -4.31 -5.57 -12.60
CA SER A 213 -5.68 -5.48 -12.09
C SER A 213 -6.67 -4.90 -13.08
N VAL A 214 -6.20 -4.36 -14.21
CA VAL A 214 -7.07 -3.98 -15.35
C VAL A 214 -7.91 -5.17 -15.84
N LEU A 215 -7.46 -6.40 -15.59
CA LEU A 215 -8.18 -7.63 -15.89
C LEU A 215 -9.55 -7.73 -15.21
N ALA A 216 -9.76 -6.98 -14.12
CA ALA A 216 -11.03 -6.89 -13.42
C ALA A 216 -12.02 -5.89 -14.06
N LEU A 217 -11.60 -5.07 -15.03
CA LEU A 217 -12.49 -4.09 -15.66
C LEU A 217 -13.49 -4.79 -16.59
N PRO A 218 -14.79 -4.44 -16.50
CA PRO A 218 -15.84 -5.12 -17.26
C PRO A 218 -15.75 -4.91 -18.78
N ASP A 219 -15.17 -3.81 -19.23
CA ASP A 219 -15.06 -3.43 -20.63
C ASP A 219 -13.68 -3.70 -21.25
N LEU A 220 -12.76 -4.34 -20.51
CA LEU A 220 -11.39 -4.59 -20.95
C LEU A 220 -11.33 -5.32 -22.30
N TYR A 221 -12.13 -6.36 -22.49
CA TYR A 221 -12.12 -7.11 -23.76
C TYR A 221 -12.48 -6.22 -24.95
N ALA A 222 -13.49 -5.36 -24.78
CA ALA A 222 -13.91 -4.43 -25.82
C ALA A 222 -12.81 -3.42 -26.13
N GLN A 223 -12.13 -2.89 -25.10
CA GLN A 223 -11.00 -1.97 -25.27
C GLN A 223 -9.83 -2.63 -26.02
N LEU A 224 -9.41 -3.82 -25.60
CA LEU A 224 -8.31 -4.55 -26.25
C LEU A 224 -8.64 -4.96 -27.69
N SER A 225 -9.89 -5.34 -27.96
CA SER A 225 -10.35 -5.73 -29.30
C SER A 225 -10.31 -4.59 -30.31
N GLN A 226 -10.31 -3.32 -29.88
CA GLN A 226 -10.11 -2.17 -30.77
C GLN A 226 -8.70 -2.16 -31.37
N HIS A 227 -7.72 -2.73 -30.67
CA HIS A 227 -6.32 -2.79 -31.11
C HIS A 227 -5.95 -4.13 -31.73
N LEU A 228 -6.46 -5.23 -31.18
CA LEU A 228 -6.07 -6.60 -31.54
C LEU A 228 -7.08 -7.30 -32.46
N GLY A 229 -8.24 -6.70 -32.71
CA GLY A 229 -9.36 -7.32 -33.42
C GLY A 229 -10.16 -8.26 -32.52
N THR A 230 -11.21 -8.86 -33.09
CA THR A 230 -12.07 -9.82 -32.38
C THR A 230 -11.45 -11.21 -32.38
N GLY A 231 -11.61 -11.95 -31.28
CA GLY A 231 -11.10 -13.32 -31.13
C GLY A 231 -10.70 -13.63 -29.70
N ASP A 232 -10.03 -14.77 -29.52
CA ASP A 232 -9.38 -15.11 -28.26
C ASP A 232 -8.03 -14.36 -28.17
N LEU A 233 -7.81 -13.68 -27.04
CA LEU A 233 -6.57 -12.97 -26.72
C LEU A 233 -5.79 -13.78 -25.68
N LEU A 234 -4.47 -13.80 -25.82
CA LEU A 234 -3.57 -14.27 -24.77
C LEU A 234 -3.20 -13.08 -23.88
N VAL A 235 -3.40 -13.23 -22.58
CA VAL A 235 -3.02 -12.26 -21.55
C VAL A 235 -1.92 -12.86 -20.69
N GLY A 236 -0.82 -12.13 -20.54
CA GLY A 236 0.30 -12.49 -19.68
C GLY A 236 0.46 -11.52 -18.52
N LEU A 237 0.51 -12.05 -17.29
CA LEU A 237 0.70 -11.31 -16.06
C LEU A 237 2.01 -11.75 -15.39
N PRO A 238 3.17 -11.13 -15.71
CA PRO A 238 4.45 -11.51 -15.09
C PRO A 238 4.57 -11.06 -13.63
N CYS A 239 3.84 -10.03 -13.23
CA CYS A 239 3.76 -9.44 -11.89
C CYS A 239 2.49 -8.55 -11.80
N PRO A 240 2.13 -8.00 -10.62
CA PRO A 240 0.98 -7.12 -10.49
C PRO A 240 1.05 -5.83 -11.30
N ASP A 241 2.26 -5.34 -11.63
CA ASP A 241 2.46 -4.03 -12.22
C ASP A 241 2.47 -4.03 -13.76
N GLU A 242 2.44 -5.20 -14.39
CA GLU A 242 2.58 -5.36 -15.84
C GLU A 242 1.52 -6.33 -16.39
N MET A 243 1.00 -6.00 -17.58
CA MET A 243 0.20 -6.93 -18.37
C MET A 243 0.59 -6.84 -19.84
N TYR A 244 0.74 -8.00 -20.48
CA TYR A 244 0.99 -8.14 -21.91
C TYR A 244 -0.18 -8.82 -22.58
N VAL A 245 -0.61 -8.33 -23.74
CA VAL A 245 -1.71 -8.91 -24.49
C VAL A 245 -1.35 -9.00 -25.97
N ALA A 246 -1.63 -10.16 -26.56
CA ALA A 246 -1.59 -10.37 -28.00
C ALA A 246 -2.76 -11.27 -28.43
N ARG A 247 -2.96 -11.42 -29.75
CA ARG A 247 -3.88 -12.46 -30.26
C ARG A 247 -3.36 -13.84 -29.90
N ALA A 248 -4.25 -14.77 -29.56
CA ALA A 248 -3.85 -16.11 -29.11
C ALA A 248 -3.09 -16.91 -30.19
N GLU A 249 -3.33 -16.60 -31.46
CA GLU A 249 -2.74 -17.22 -32.64
C GLU A 249 -1.51 -16.49 -33.20
N SER A 250 -1.07 -15.39 -32.57
CA SER A 250 0.14 -14.67 -33.02
C SER A 250 1.42 -15.36 -32.55
N GLU A 251 2.53 -15.07 -33.22
CA GLU A 251 3.85 -15.61 -32.82
C GLU A 251 4.30 -15.06 -31.45
N LEU A 252 3.75 -13.92 -31.03
CA LEU A 252 4.00 -13.32 -29.73
C LEU A 252 3.38 -14.12 -28.57
N ALA A 253 2.37 -14.96 -28.83
CA ALA A 253 1.69 -15.73 -27.79
C ALA A 253 2.67 -16.65 -27.02
N ASP A 254 3.56 -17.32 -27.74
CA ASP A 254 4.56 -18.20 -27.12
C ASP A 254 5.63 -17.38 -26.37
N THR A 255 6.04 -16.24 -26.92
CA THR A 255 6.98 -15.32 -26.26
C THR A 255 6.42 -14.79 -24.94
N ILE A 256 5.16 -14.35 -24.91
CA ILE A 256 4.49 -13.89 -23.69
C ILE A 256 4.43 -15.02 -22.66
N ARG A 257 4.06 -16.23 -23.09
CA ARG A 257 3.98 -17.39 -22.19
C ARG A 257 5.32 -17.69 -21.54
N GLU A 258 6.39 -17.74 -22.32
CA GLU A 258 7.75 -17.98 -21.82
C GLU A 258 8.19 -16.88 -20.84
N GLN A 259 7.98 -15.61 -21.18
CA GLN A 259 8.36 -14.48 -20.34
C GLN A 259 7.61 -14.48 -19.00
N VAL A 260 6.31 -14.77 -19.01
CA VAL A 260 5.49 -14.79 -17.79
C VAL A 260 5.90 -15.92 -16.87
N LEU A 261 6.02 -17.14 -17.41
CA LEU A 261 6.37 -18.32 -16.61
C LEU A 261 7.83 -18.28 -16.14
N GLY A 262 8.71 -17.59 -16.88
CA GLY A 262 10.09 -17.30 -16.50
C GLY A 262 10.29 -16.04 -15.64
N SER A 263 9.21 -15.32 -15.28
CA SER A 263 9.30 -14.09 -14.49
C SER A 263 10.08 -14.33 -13.19
N PRO A 264 11.00 -13.43 -12.78
CA PRO A 264 11.70 -13.53 -11.50
C PRO A 264 10.90 -12.95 -10.33
N TYR A 265 9.69 -12.43 -10.57
CA TYR A 265 8.87 -11.77 -9.55
C TYR A 265 8.66 -12.66 -8.33
N GLU A 266 8.89 -12.16 -7.13
CA GLU A 266 8.63 -12.92 -5.90
C GLU A 266 7.11 -12.97 -5.67
N THR A 267 6.53 -14.17 -5.69
CA THR A 267 5.08 -14.32 -5.59
C THR A 267 4.59 -13.88 -4.21
N THR A 268 3.77 -12.83 -4.20
CA THR A 268 2.94 -12.42 -3.05
C THR A 268 1.49 -12.82 -3.31
N GLU A 269 0.56 -11.91 -3.58
CA GLU A 269 -0.86 -12.15 -3.86
C GLU A 269 -1.12 -12.79 -5.23
N LEU A 270 -0.38 -12.33 -6.25
CA LEU A 270 -0.49 -12.78 -7.63
C LEU A 270 0.66 -13.73 -7.98
N VAL A 271 0.32 -14.90 -8.50
CA VAL A 271 1.28 -15.80 -9.15
C VAL A 271 1.41 -15.36 -10.61
N PRO A 272 2.62 -15.30 -11.21
CA PRO A 272 2.75 -15.04 -12.63
C PRO A 272 1.89 -15.99 -13.45
N SER A 273 0.99 -15.43 -14.27
CA SER A 273 -0.16 -16.15 -14.83
C SER A 273 -0.38 -15.85 -16.30
N VAL A 274 -0.73 -16.88 -17.06
CA VAL A 274 -1.13 -16.78 -18.47
C VAL A 274 -2.60 -17.13 -18.59
N LEU A 275 -3.37 -16.24 -19.21
CA LEU A 275 -4.81 -16.33 -19.33
C LEU A 275 -5.25 -16.24 -20.78
N ARG A 276 -6.44 -16.77 -21.04
CA ARG A 276 -7.20 -16.52 -22.26
C ARG A 276 -8.33 -15.55 -21.93
N LEU A 277 -8.41 -14.47 -22.70
CA LEU A 277 -9.50 -13.51 -22.63
C LEU A 277 -10.24 -13.50 -23.98
N GLY A 278 -11.52 -13.84 -23.97
CA GLY A 278 -12.34 -13.84 -25.18
C GLY A 278 -13.79 -13.41 -24.91
N PRO A 279 -14.68 -13.49 -25.92
CA PRO A 279 -16.09 -13.13 -25.78
C PRO A 279 -16.84 -13.94 -24.73
N ARG A 280 -16.32 -15.12 -24.38
CA ARG A 280 -16.90 -16.03 -23.38
C ARG A 280 -16.39 -15.78 -21.96
N GLY A 281 -15.54 -14.77 -21.77
CA GLY A 281 -14.94 -14.42 -20.50
C GLY A 281 -13.47 -14.83 -20.40
N LEU A 282 -13.03 -14.97 -19.15
CA LEU A 282 -11.64 -15.17 -18.76
C LEU A 282 -11.39 -16.62 -18.34
N GLU A 283 -10.25 -17.17 -18.73
CA GLU A 283 -9.79 -18.50 -18.33
C GLU A 283 -8.30 -18.47 -18.00
N LEU A 284 -7.92 -19.12 -16.90
CA LEU A 284 -6.53 -19.30 -16.53
C LEU A 284 -5.94 -20.52 -17.25
N LEU A 285 -4.90 -20.30 -18.07
CA LEU A 285 -4.26 -21.35 -18.86
C LEU A 285 -3.05 -21.96 -18.12
N ALA A 286 -2.24 -21.13 -17.47
CA ALA A 286 -1.04 -21.56 -16.77
C ALA A 286 -0.66 -20.57 -15.66
N GLU A 287 0.04 -21.08 -14.65
CA GLU A 287 0.67 -20.30 -13.57
C GLU A 287 2.12 -20.78 -13.44
N ARG A 288 3.01 -19.90 -12.96
CA ARG A 288 4.37 -20.31 -12.57
C ARG A 288 4.30 -21.23 -11.35
N GLY A 289 4.86 -22.44 -11.51
CA GLY A 289 4.95 -23.47 -10.45
C GLY A 289 6.10 -23.28 -9.48
#